data_AF-A0A1G1A9A1-F1
#
_entry.id   AF-A0A1G1A9A1-F1
#
_cell.length_a   1.000
_cell.length_b   1.000
_cell.length_c   1.000
_cell.angle_alpha   90.00
_cell.angle_beta   90.00
_cell.angle_gamma   90.00
#
_symmetry.space_group_name_H-M   'P 1'
#
loop_
_entity.id
_entity.type
_entity.pdbx_description
1 polymer ?
#
loop_
_entity_poly.entity_id
_entity_poly.type
_entity_poly.pdbx_seq_one_letter_code
_entity_poly.pdbx_strand_id
1 'polypeptide(L)'
;MQTQQATYNFDLKDAALAYAVAAERILNDNIAFVEANEAFKPIIVSHLFQSIEASLKHTGIASELFTSGEARSPNTRSGHGVKELAMLATDRLGSKDVRVLIMALTCQTQDHHSQDILNKMIMSSAFERTRDAYAKRRLGYAEVRDGDFCIITPITSWIASVKNVAHNLDYAVKVIRQWKASPSQSTHFAVWFRALKA
;
A
#
# COMPACT_ATOMS: atom_id res chain seq x y z
N MET A 1 15.62 4.31 40.67
CA MET A 1 14.88 3.39 39.78
C MET A 1 15.07 3.86 38.36
N GLN A 2 15.82 3.11 37.53
CA GLN A 2 15.87 3.36 36.09
C GLN A 2 14.66 2.66 35.47
N THR A 3 13.73 3.44 34.94
CA THR A 3 12.64 2.92 34.12
C THR A 3 13.26 2.33 32.87
N GLN A 4 13.21 1.00 32.74
CA GLN A 4 13.57 0.31 31.51
C GLN A 4 12.62 0.82 30.42
N GLN A 5 13.11 1.71 29.56
CA GLN A 5 12.38 2.11 28.36
C GLN A 5 12.22 0.86 27.50
N ALA A 6 10.97 0.42 27.29
CA ALA A 6 10.68 -0.61 26.33
C ALA A 6 11.22 -0.17 24.96
N THR A 7 12.11 -0.95 24.37
CA THR A 7 12.65 -0.68 23.04
C THR A 7 11.53 -0.86 22.02
N TYR A 8 10.92 0.24 21.57
CA TYR A 8 9.96 0.21 20.47
C TYR A 8 10.72 0.03 19.15
N ASN A 9 10.49 -1.09 18.47
CA ASN A 9 11.10 -1.38 17.17
C ASN A 9 10.12 -1.01 16.05
N PHE A 10 10.27 0.19 15.49
CA PHE A 10 9.44 0.71 14.40
C PHE A 10 9.65 -0.11 13.12
N ASP A 11 8.59 -0.74 12.62
CA ASP A 11 8.65 -1.62 11.45
C ASP A 11 7.87 -1.08 10.22
N LEU A 12 7.79 -1.89 9.16
CA LEU A 12 7.09 -1.52 7.92
C LEU A 12 5.57 -1.38 8.09
N LYS A 13 4.97 -2.10 9.03
CA LYS A 13 3.53 -1.97 9.33
C LYS A 13 3.28 -0.67 10.07
N ASP A 14 4.12 -0.37 11.07
CA ASP A 14 4.06 0.91 11.78
C ASP A 14 4.23 2.08 10.82
N ALA A 15 5.19 1.98 9.89
CA ALA A 15 5.40 2.98 8.86
C ALA A 15 4.18 3.13 7.95
N ALA A 16 3.59 2.02 7.48
CA ALA A 16 2.40 2.07 6.64
C ALA A 16 1.25 2.84 7.31
N LEU A 17 0.99 2.56 8.59
CA LEU A 17 -0.04 3.25 9.35
C LEU A 17 0.33 4.72 9.61
N ALA A 18 1.56 5.00 10.04
CA ALA A 18 2.03 6.35 10.35
C ALA A 18 1.88 7.29 9.14
N TYR A 19 2.22 6.84 7.94
CA TYR A 19 2.05 7.65 6.73
C TYR A 19 0.58 7.93 6.40
N ALA A 20 -0.32 6.95 6.56
CA ALA A 20 -1.75 7.15 6.33
C ALA A 20 -2.36 8.12 7.35
N VAL A 21 -1.99 7.99 8.63
CA VAL A 21 -2.41 8.91 9.71
C VAL A 21 -1.84 10.31 9.51
N ALA A 22 -0.60 10.44 9.05
CA ALA A 22 -0.01 11.74 8.72
C ALA A 22 -0.77 12.43 7.58
N ALA A 23 -1.16 11.70 6.53
CA ALA A 23 -1.99 12.22 5.44
C ALA A 23 -3.36 12.71 5.95
N GLU A 24 -4.00 11.94 6.83
CA GLU A 24 -5.23 12.34 7.53
C GLU A 24 -5.02 13.62 8.35
N ARG A 25 -3.90 13.72 9.07
CA ARG A 25 -3.63 14.87 9.92
C ARG A 25 -3.36 16.15 9.14
N ILE A 26 -2.78 16.05 7.94
CA ILE A 26 -2.63 17.19 7.01
C ILE A 26 -3.99 17.73 6.57
N LEU A 27 -4.96 16.85 6.34
CA LEU A 27 -6.34 17.26 6.05
C LEU A 27 -6.98 18.00 7.25
N ASN A 28 -6.56 17.66 8.47
CA ASN A 28 -7.01 18.25 9.73
C ASN A 28 -8.55 18.33 9.83
N ASP A 29 -9.23 17.26 9.39
CA ASP A 29 -10.69 17.13 9.31
C ASP A 29 -11.41 18.22 8.50
N ASN A 30 -10.67 19.01 7.72
CA ASN A 30 -11.20 20.11 6.93
C ASN A 30 -10.72 20.02 5.49
N ILE A 31 -11.52 19.40 4.62
CA ILE A 31 -11.20 19.30 3.20
C ILE A 31 -11.02 20.67 2.53
N ALA A 32 -11.75 21.70 3.00
CA ALA A 32 -11.62 23.05 2.49
C ALA A 32 -10.22 23.64 2.73
N PHE A 33 -9.49 23.16 3.75
CA PHE A 33 -8.11 23.54 3.97
C PHE A 33 -7.21 23.07 2.80
N VAL A 34 -7.32 21.81 2.40
CA VAL A 34 -6.51 21.26 1.29
C VAL A 34 -6.94 21.82 -0.06
N GLU A 35 -8.24 22.10 -0.23
CA GLU A 35 -8.76 22.77 -1.43
C GLU A 35 -8.23 24.21 -1.55
N ALA A 36 -8.17 24.94 -0.44
CA ALA A 36 -7.61 26.29 -0.40
C ALA A 36 -6.07 26.34 -0.45
N ASN A 37 -5.39 25.21 -0.18
CA ASN A 37 -3.93 25.14 -0.10
C ASN A 37 -3.38 23.99 -0.95
N GLU A 38 -3.34 24.20 -2.27
CA GLU A 38 -2.97 23.15 -3.24
C GLU A 38 -1.58 22.55 -3.01
N ALA A 39 -0.67 23.29 -2.38
CA ALA A 39 0.67 22.83 -2.03
C ALA A 39 0.68 21.57 -1.15
N PHE A 40 -0.38 21.30 -0.39
CA PHE A 40 -0.50 20.07 0.42
C PHE A 40 -0.90 18.84 -0.39
N LYS A 41 -1.52 19.01 -1.57
CA LYS A 41 -1.96 17.89 -2.42
C LYS A 41 -0.81 16.93 -2.74
N PRO A 42 0.34 17.36 -3.30
CA PRO A 42 1.45 16.43 -3.59
C PRO A 42 2.03 15.77 -2.34
N ILE A 43 2.01 16.46 -1.19
CA ILE A 43 2.50 15.92 0.09
C ILE A 43 1.57 14.79 0.56
N ILE A 44 0.25 15.00 0.52
CA ILE A 44 -0.75 13.96 0.83
C ILE A 44 -0.58 12.76 -0.10
N VAL A 45 -0.47 12.99 -1.41
CA VAL A 45 -0.24 11.91 -2.38
C VAL A 45 1.03 11.14 -2.06
N SER A 46 2.13 11.83 -1.74
CA SER A 46 3.39 11.19 -1.34
C SER A 46 3.21 10.27 -0.13
N HIS A 47 2.55 10.75 0.93
CA HIS A 47 2.29 9.94 2.14
C HIS A 47 1.42 8.71 1.83
N LEU A 48 0.38 8.86 1.01
CA LEU A 48 -0.47 7.73 0.62
C LEU A 48 0.30 6.67 -0.18
N PHE A 49 1.20 7.09 -1.07
CA PHE A 49 2.07 6.17 -1.80
C PHE A 49 3.11 5.49 -0.90
N GLN A 50 3.69 6.21 0.07
CA GLN A 50 4.59 5.62 1.08
C GLN A 50 3.87 4.57 1.93
N SER A 51 2.63 4.85 2.33
CA SER A 51 1.80 3.90 3.07
C SER A 51 1.54 2.61 2.28
N ILE A 52 1.18 2.73 0.99
CA ILE A 52 0.98 1.56 0.12
C ILE A 52 2.28 0.80 -0.13
N GLU A 53 3.40 1.48 -0.38
CA GLU A 53 4.69 0.81 -0.56
C GLU A 53 5.10 0.02 0.68
N ALA A 54 4.98 0.63 1.86
CA ALA A 54 5.25 -0.02 3.14
C ALA A 54 4.32 -1.22 3.37
N SER A 55 3.03 -1.08 3.05
CA SER A 55 2.03 -2.16 3.11
C SER A 55 2.39 -3.34 2.22
N LEU A 56 2.80 -3.08 0.98
CA LEU A 56 3.22 -4.11 0.01
C LEU A 56 4.47 -4.84 0.49
N LYS A 57 5.48 -4.10 0.96
CA LYS A 57 6.72 -4.67 1.49
C LYS A 57 6.46 -5.50 2.74
N HIS A 58 5.72 -4.97 3.71
CA HIS A 58 5.38 -5.70 4.93
C HIS A 58 4.64 -6.99 4.59
N THR A 59 3.57 -6.90 3.80
CA THR A 59 2.76 -8.07 3.44
C THR A 59 3.61 -9.13 2.75
N GLY A 60 4.38 -8.76 1.73
CA GLY A 60 5.17 -9.73 0.97
C GLY A 60 6.32 -10.35 1.75
N ILE A 61 7.02 -9.56 2.58
CA ILE A 61 8.14 -10.06 3.41
C ILE A 61 7.61 -10.91 4.56
N ALA A 62 6.63 -10.40 5.32
CA ALA A 62 6.09 -11.11 6.47
C ALA A 62 5.33 -12.38 6.05
N SER A 63 4.66 -12.41 4.89
CA SER A 63 4.05 -13.64 4.38
C SER A 63 5.01 -14.55 3.60
N GLU A 64 6.30 -14.17 3.51
CA GLU A 64 7.33 -14.90 2.79
C GLU A 64 6.95 -15.15 1.31
N LEU A 65 6.28 -14.19 0.67
CA LEU A 65 6.12 -14.17 -0.78
C LEU A 65 7.43 -13.78 -1.46
N PHE A 66 8.19 -12.88 -0.84
CA PHE A 66 9.53 -12.47 -1.28
C PHE A 66 10.36 -11.99 -0.10
N THR A 67 11.68 -11.93 -0.29
CA THR A 67 12.64 -11.47 0.71
C THR A 67 12.79 -9.94 0.71
N SER A 68 13.35 -9.38 1.79
CA SER A 68 13.75 -7.96 1.83
C SER A 68 14.76 -7.58 0.73
N GLY A 69 15.55 -8.55 0.27
CA GLY A 69 16.48 -8.36 -0.85
C GLY A 69 15.74 -8.20 -2.18
N GLU A 70 14.78 -9.08 -2.48
CA GLU A 70 13.93 -8.98 -3.67
C GLU A 70 13.04 -7.72 -3.67
N ALA A 71 12.63 -7.23 -2.49
CA ALA A 71 11.89 -5.98 -2.37
C ALA A 71 12.73 -4.73 -2.73
N ARG A 72 14.06 -4.86 -2.86
CA ARG A 72 15.00 -3.80 -3.25
C ARG A 72 15.44 -4.07 -4.69
N SER A 73 15.10 -3.19 -5.63
CA SER A 73 15.56 -3.33 -7.02
C SER A 73 17.09 -3.25 -7.12
N PRO A 74 17.75 -4.15 -7.89
CA PRO A 74 19.19 -4.07 -8.16
C PRO A 74 19.58 -3.07 -9.26
N ASN A 75 18.63 -2.51 -10.02
CA ASN A 75 18.94 -1.66 -11.18
C ASN A 75 18.57 -0.18 -10.97
N THR A 76 19.59 0.69 -10.96
CA THR A 76 19.64 2.15 -11.23
C THR A 76 18.61 3.10 -10.59
N ARG A 77 17.64 2.60 -9.84
CA ARG A 77 16.65 3.34 -9.05
C ARG A 77 16.69 2.82 -7.62
N SER A 78 16.46 3.67 -6.63
CA SER A 78 16.56 3.34 -5.20
C SER A 78 15.43 2.43 -4.66
N GLY A 79 15.04 1.39 -5.40
CA GLY A 79 13.99 0.42 -5.03
C GLY A 79 13.03 0.04 -6.16
N HIS A 80 12.17 -0.95 -5.91
CA HIS A 80 10.99 -1.22 -6.74
C HIS A 80 9.93 -0.14 -6.50
N GLY A 81 9.26 0.32 -7.55
CA GLY A 81 8.07 1.15 -7.41
C GLY A 81 6.87 0.33 -6.93
N VAL A 82 5.79 1.03 -6.58
CA VAL A 82 4.55 0.41 -6.05
C VAL A 82 3.99 -0.65 -6.99
N LYS A 83 4.01 -0.41 -8.31
CA LYS A 83 3.50 -1.36 -9.30
C LYS A 83 4.36 -2.61 -9.37
N GLU A 84 5.68 -2.46 -9.36
CA GLU A 84 6.63 -3.56 -9.45
C GLU A 84 6.55 -4.47 -8.21
N LEU A 85 6.45 -3.89 -7.01
CA LEU A 85 6.22 -4.66 -5.77
C LEU A 85 4.90 -5.43 -5.81
N ALA A 86 3.83 -4.79 -6.28
CA ALA A 86 2.53 -5.44 -6.39
C ALA A 86 2.56 -6.59 -7.41
N MET A 87 3.21 -6.40 -8.56
CA MET A 87 3.39 -7.45 -9.56
C MET A 87 4.20 -8.63 -9.01
N LEU A 88 5.31 -8.37 -8.30
CA LEU A 88 6.11 -9.40 -7.65
C LEU A 88 5.27 -10.21 -6.66
N ALA A 89 4.53 -9.54 -5.76
CA ALA A 89 3.66 -10.23 -4.81
C ALA A 89 2.59 -11.07 -5.51
N THR A 90 1.98 -10.54 -6.56
CA THR A 90 0.89 -11.19 -7.31
C THR A 90 1.37 -12.44 -8.02
N ASP A 91 2.55 -12.40 -8.63
CA ASP A 91 3.19 -13.55 -9.26
C ASP A 91 3.45 -14.67 -8.22
N ARG A 92 3.93 -14.29 -7.03
CA ARG A 92 4.16 -15.20 -5.91
C ARG A 92 2.86 -15.78 -5.30
N LEU A 93 1.72 -15.11 -5.51
CA LEU A 93 0.38 -15.63 -5.20
C LEU A 93 -0.17 -16.55 -6.31
N GLY A 94 0.64 -16.85 -7.33
CA GLY A 94 0.27 -17.68 -8.48
C GLY A 94 -0.64 -16.98 -9.48
N SER A 95 -0.62 -15.65 -9.57
CA SER A 95 -1.53 -14.90 -10.45
C SER A 95 -0.76 -13.87 -11.29
N LYS A 96 -1.35 -13.46 -12.42
CA LYS A 96 -0.92 -12.26 -13.16
C LYS A 96 -1.83 -11.05 -12.92
N ASP A 97 -2.94 -11.27 -12.22
CA ASP A 97 -3.95 -10.27 -11.93
C ASP A 97 -3.76 -9.68 -10.53
N VAL A 98 -3.30 -8.43 -10.46
CA VAL A 98 -3.00 -7.71 -9.21
C VAL A 98 -4.22 -7.58 -8.31
N ARG A 99 -5.44 -7.73 -8.83
CA ARG A 99 -6.66 -7.80 -8.02
C ARG A 99 -6.61 -8.93 -6.99
N VAL A 100 -5.85 -10.00 -7.25
CA VAL A 100 -5.64 -11.10 -6.29
C VAL A 100 -4.88 -10.62 -5.04
N LEU A 101 -3.84 -9.80 -5.21
CA LEU A 101 -3.13 -9.18 -4.10
C LEU A 101 -4.02 -8.17 -3.37
N ILE A 102 -4.73 -7.33 -4.11
CA ILE A 102 -5.63 -6.31 -3.54
C ILE A 102 -6.72 -6.99 -2.70
N MET A 103 -7.27 -8.11 -3.17
CA MET A 103 -8.22 -8.92 -2.41
C MET A 103 -7.61 -9.41 -1.08
N ALA A 104 -6.34 -9.83 -1.07
CA ALA A 104 -5.66 -10.20 0.18
C ALA A 104 -5.45 -8.98 1.10
N LEU A 105 -5.05 -7.82 0.56
CA LEU A 105 -4.81 -6.60 1.34
C LEU A 105 -6.10 -6.00 1.93
N THR A 106 -7.25 -6.28 1.35
CA THR A 106 -8.56 -5.72 1.72
C THR A 106 -9.53 -6.76 2.29
N CYS A 107 -9.06 -7.98 2.57
CA CYS A 107 -9.95 -9.11 2.84
C CYS A 107 -10.86 -8.98 4.08
N GLN A 108 -10.50 -8.13 5.03
CA GLN A 108 -11.28 -7.79 6.23
C GLN A 108 -11.61 -6.30 6.35
N THR A 109 -11.30 -5.50 5.33
CA THR A 109 -11.73 -4.10 5.34
C THR A 109 -13.25 -4.06 5.14
N GLN A 110 -13.96 -3.30 5.98
CA GLN A 110 -15.42 -3.14 5.87
C GLN A 110 -15.84 -2.27 4.67
N ASP A 111 -14.88 -1.58 4.06
CA ASP A 111 -15.09 -0.65 2.95
C ASP A 111 -14.75 -1.29 1.60
N HIS A 112 -15.75 -1.42 0.72
CA HIS A 112 -15.56 -1.93 -0.64
C HIS A 112 -14.77 -0.96 -1.53
N HIS A 113 -14.76 0.34 -1.23
CA HIS A 113 -14.01 1.34 -2.00
C HIS A 113 -12.50 1.16 -1.89
N SER A 114 -12.03 0.51 -0.83
CA SER A 114 -10.60 0.23 -0.63
C SER A 114 -9.99 -0.58 -1.77
N GLN A 115 -10.74 -1.54 -2.33
CA GLN A 115 -10.26 -2.32 -3.48
C GLN A 115 -10.08 -1.47 -4.73
N ASP A 116 -11.08 -0.65 -5.06
CA ASP A 116 -11.05 0.21 -6.24
C ASP A 116 -9.97 1.28 -6.14
N ILE A 117 -9.80 1.87 -4.96
CA ILE A 117 -8.77 2.88 -4.68
C ILE A 117 -7.37 2.27 -4.84
N LEU A 118 -7.11 1.11 -4.23
CA LEU A 118 -5.83 0.43 -4.38
C LEU A 118 -5.56 0.05 -5.84
N ASN A 119 -6.59 -0.46 -6.54
CA ASN A 119 -6.47 -0.80 -7.95
C ASN A 119 -6.13 0.44 -8.80
N LYS A 120 -6.76 1.58 -8.52
CA LYS A 120 -6.43 2.85 -9.17
C LYS A 120 -4.97 3.25 -8.91
N MET A 121 -4.54 3.29 -7.66
CA MET A 121 -3.17 3.70 -7.30
C MET A 121 -2.11 2.79 -7.93
N ILE A 122 -2.31 1.47 -7.88
CA ILE A 122 -1.31 0.47 -8.28
C ILE A 122 -1.30 0.27 -9.80
N MET A 123 -2.46 0.14 -10.43
CA MET A 123 -2.58 -0.38 -11.80
C MET A 123 -3.17 0.59 -12.83
N SER A 124 -3.96 1.58 -12.43
CA SER A 124 -4.60 2.45 -13.43
C SER A 124 -3.56 3.25 -14.23
N SER A 125 -3.87 3.47 -15.50
CA SER A 125 -3.10 4.34 -16.40
C SER A 125 -3.07 5.79 -15.92
N ALA A 126 -4.18 6.28 -15.35
CA ALA A 126 -4.26 7.62 -14.76
C ALA A 126 -3.14 7.88 -13.73
N PHE A 127 -2.83 6.90 -12.89
CA PHE A 127 -1.79 7.02 -11.86
C PHE A 127 -0.37 6.69 -12.34
N GLU A 128 -0.15 6.41 -13.63
CA GLU A 128 1.18 6.03 -14.13
C GLU A 128 2.23 7.11 -13.91
N ARG A 129 1.91 8.36 -14.25
CA ARG A 129 2.78 9.51 -13.99
C ARG A 129 2.98 9.75 -12.50
N THR A 130 1.93 9.56 -11.69
CA THR A 130 2.01 9.68 -10.23
C THR A 130 3.00 8.70 -9.65
N ARG A 131 2.95 7.43 -10.09
CA ARG A 131 3.88 6.37 -9.67
C ARG A 131 5.31 6.69 -10.06
N ASP A 132 5.54 7.18 -11.28
CA ASP A 132 6.88 7.57 -11.74
C ASP A 132 7.43 8.77 -10.96
N ALA A 133 6.61 9.81 -10.75
CA ALA A 133 6.97 10.98 -9.95
C ALA A 133 7.29 10.59 -8.49
N TYR A 134 6.48 9.71 -7.90
CA TYR A 134 6.71 9.16 -6.57
C TYR A 134 8.02 8.35 -6.50
N ALA A 135 8.25 7.42 -7.45
CA ALA A 135 9.46 6.60 -7.49
C ALA A 135 10.74 7.44 -7.66
N LYS A 136 10.65 8.57 -8.35
CA LYS A 136 11.73 9.57 -8.50
C LYS A 136 11.82 10.56 -7.32
N ARG A 137 11.00 10.39 -6.28
CA ARG A 137 10.90 11.25 -5.08
C ARG A 137 10.48 12.69 -5.35
N ARG A 138 9.99 13.00 -6.56
CA ARG A 138 9.68 14.37 -7.00
C ARG A 138 8.55 15.02 -6.17
N LEU A 139 7.60 14.21 -5.70
CA LEU A 139 6.47 14.66 -4.89
C LEU A 139 6.88 15.28 -3.54
N GLY A 140 8.03 14.85 -2.98
CA GLY A 140 8.54 15.33 -1.69
C GLY A 140 9.58 16.45 -1.77
N TYR A 141 10.11 16.73 -2.97
CA TYR A 141 11.22 17.70 -3.16
C TYR A 141 10.81 18.93 -3.98
N ALA A 142 9.51 19.23 -4.08
CA ALA A 142 8.98 20.36 -4.85
C ALA A 142 9.37 20.36 -6.35
N GLU A 143 9.69 19.19 -6.91
CA GLU A 143 10.01 19.01 -8.33
C GLU A 143 8.80 18.57 -9.17
N VAL A 144 7.61 18.96 -8.71
CA VAL A 144 6.31 18.55 -9.27
C VAL A 144 5.88 19.58 -10.32
N ARG A 145 5.44 19.08 -11.48
CA ARG A 145 4.89 19.84 -12.60
C ARG A 145 3.43 19.44 -12.81
N ASP A 146 2.71 20.26 -13.57
CA ASP A 146 1.32 19.96 -13.92
C ASP A 146 1.18 18.59 -14.59
N GLY A 147 0.27 17.78 -14.05
CA GLY A 147 0.02 16.42 -14.51
C GLY A 147 1.02 15.37 -14.06
N ASP A 148 1.99 15.69 -13.19
CA ASP A 148 2.88 14.68 -12.59
C ASP A 148 2.18 13.81 -11.55
N PHE A 149 1.05 14.24 -11.00
CA PHE A 149 0.27 13.46 -10.05
C PHE A 149 -1.24 13.58 -10.28
N CYS A 150 -1.96 12.56 -9.82
CA CYS A 150 -3.41 12.49 -9.85
C CYS A 150 -3.96 12.46 -8.43
N ILE A 151 -5.22 12.89 -8.31
CA ILE A 151 -5.96 12.92 -7.05
C ILE A 151 -7.19 12.04 -7.20
N ILE A 152 -7.48 11.22 -6.20
CA ILE A 152 -8.78 10.56 -6.06
C ILE A 152 -9.66 11.44 -5.19
N THR A 153 -10.83 11.80 -5.70
CA THR A 153 -11.86 12.52 -4.96
C THR A 153 -12.99 11.58 -4.51
N PRO A 154 -13.54 11.77 -3.30
CA PRO A 154 -13.07 12.71 -2.28
C PRO A 154 -11.77 12.22 -1.59
N ILE A 155 -10.88 13.17 -1.23
CA ILE A 155 -9.57 12.86 -0.62
C ILE A 155 -9.75 12.11 0.72
N THR A 156 -10.81 12.41 1.46
CA THR A 156 -11.18 11.72 2.70
C THR A 156 -11.35 10.21 2.50
N SER A 157 -12.11 9.80 1.49
CA SER A 157 -12.29 8.38 1.15
C SER A 157 -10.98 7.74 0.73
N TRP A 158 -10.14 8.46 -0.02
CA TRP A 158 -8.83 7.95 -0.40
C TRP A 158 -7.94 7.66 0.82
N ILE A 159 -7.82 8.61 1.74
CA ILE A 159 -7.06 8.46 2.99
C ILE A 159 -7.62 7.31 3.82
N ALA A 160 -8.95 7.28 4.03
CA ALA A 160 -9.61 6.26 4.83
C ALA A 160 -9.35 4.84 4.28
N SER A 161 -9.44 4.65 2.97
CA SER A 161 -9.17 3.36 2.34
C SER A 161 -7.71 2.89 2.51
N VAL A 162 -6.74 3.80 2.34
CA VAL A 162 -5.32 3.47 2.54
C VAL A 162 -5.04 3.15 4.01
N LYS A 163 -5.63 3.91 4.94
CA LYS A 163 -5.53 3.66 6.39
C LYS A 163 -6.15 2.32 6.80
N ASN A 164 -7.31 1.97 6.24
CA ASN A 164 -7.96 0.68 6.46
C ASN A 164 -7.08 -0.50 6.02
N VAL A 165 -6.39 -0.36 4.88
CA VAL A 165 -5.42 -1.37 4.41
C VAL A 165 -4.25 -1.48 5.37
N ALA A 166 -3.68 -0.36 5.83
CA ALA A 166 -2.58 -0.36 6.79
C ALA A 166 -2.97 -1.03 8.13
N HIS A 167 -4.21 -0.84 8.59
CA HIS A 167 -4.73 -1.56 9.76
C HIS A 167 -4.95 -3.07 9.51
N ASN A 168 -5.21 -3.48 8.27
CA ASN A 168 -5.53 -4.86 7.90
C ASN A 168 -4.28 -5.74 7.64
N LEU A 169 -3.06 -5.20 7.75
CA LEU A 169 -1.84 -5.90 7.32
C LEU A 169 -1.58 -7.23 8.03
N ASP A 170 -1.78 -7.31 9.35
CA ASP A 170 -1.60 -8.55 10.10
C ASP A 170 -2.51 -9.66 9.58
N TYR A 171 -3.76 -9.29 9.29
CA TYR A 171 -4.76 -10.24 8.80
C TYR A 171 -4.46 -10.66 7.36
N ALA A 172 -4.03 -9.74 6.50
CA ALA A 172 -3.58 -10.05 5.14
C ALA A 172 -2.41 -11.05 5.16
N VAL A 173 -1.39 -10.81 6.01
CA VAL A 173 -0.25 -11.72 6.20
C VAL A 173 -0.72 -13.09 6.69
N LYS A 174 -1.59 -13.12 7.70
CA LYS A 174 -2.15 -14.35 8.25
C LYS A 174 -2.84 -15.19 7.19
N VAL A 175 -3.70 -14.58 6.39
CA VAL A 175 -4.46 -15.27 5.33
C VAL A 175 -3.54 -15.84 4.25
N ILE A 176 -2.51 -15.09 3.83
CA ILE A 176 -1.54 -15.60 2.84
C ILE A 176 -0.74 -16.76 3.43
N ARG A 177 -0.29 -16.67 4.69
CA ARG A 177 0.42 -17.77 5.36
C ARG A 177 -0.45 -19.02 5.50
N GLN A 178 -1.73 -18.86 5.83
CA GLN A 178 -2.69 -19.97 5.89
C GLN A 178 -2.86 -20.66 4.54
N TRP A 179 -2.94 -19.90 3.45
CA TRP A 179 -2.94 -20.48 2.10
C TRP A 179 -1.65 -21.27 1.82
N LYS A 180 -0.48 -20.70 2.08
CA LYS A 180 0.81 -21.37 1.86
C LYS A 180 0.94 -22.67 2.65
N ALA A 181 0.37 -22.72 3.86
CA ALA A 181 0.36 -23.90 4.73
C ALA A 181 -0.81 -24.87 4.45
N SER A 182 -1.74 -24.50 3.56
CA SER A 182 -2.92 -25.29 3.27
C SER A 182 -2.54 -26.60 2.56
N PRO A 183 -3.10 -27.75 2.97
CA PRO A 183 -2.92 -29.02 2.27
C PRO A 183 -3.67 -29.07 0.93
N SER A 184 -4.42 -28.02 0.57
CA SER A 184 -5.15 -27.96 -0.70
C SER A 184 -4.21 -28.00 -1.90
N GLN A 185 -4.59 -28.72 -2.97
CA GLN A 185 -3.83 -28.76 -4.22
C GLN A 185 -3.83 -27.43 -5.01
N SER A 186 -4.51 -26.39 -4.54
CA SER A 186 -4.61 -25.14 -5.27
C SER A 186 -3.35 -24.29 -5.15
N THR A 187 -2.57 -24.26 -6.23
CA THR A 187 -1.41 -23.37 -6.41
C THR A 187 -1.79 -21.90 -6.59
N HIS A 188 -3.09 -21.57 -6.60
CA HIS A 188 -3.61 -20.23 -6.84
C HIS A 188 -4.34 -19.69 -5.61
N PHE A 189 -3.79 -18.64 -4.99
CA PHE A 189 -4.36 -18.04 -3.77
C PHE A 189 -5.84 -17.69 -3.91
N ALA A 190 -6.25 -17.11 -5.04
CA ALA A 190 -7.62 -16.66 -5.22
C ALA A 190 -8.67 -17.79 -5.22
N VAL A 191 -8.29 -18.96 -5.73
CA VAL A 191 -9.18 -20.13 -5.75
C VAL A 191 -9.37 -20.66 -4.34
N TRP A 192 -8.26 -20.82 -3.61
CA TRP A 192 -8.28 -21.22 -2.19
C TRP A 192 -9.07 -20.23 -1.33
N PHE A 193 -8.84 -18.94 -1.50
CA PHE A 193 -9.44 -17.91 -0.66
C PHE A 193 -10.97 -17.81 -0.84
N ARG A 194 -11.46 -18.01 -2.07
CA ARG A 194 -12.91 -18.07 -2.33
C ARG A 194 -13.56 -19.30 -1.72
N ALA A 195 -12.88 -20.45 -1.76
CA ALA A 195 -13.37 -21.67 -1.14
C ALA A 195 -13.45 -21.57 0.39
N LEU A 196 -12.59 -20.77 1.03
CA LEU A 196 -12.65 -20.49 2.47
C LEU A 196 -13.86 -19.62 2.87
N LYS A 197 -14.36 -18.79 1.95
CA LYS A 197 -15.46 -17.85 2.18
C LYS A 197 -16.84 -18.38 1.74
N ALA A 198 -16.88 -19.51 1.04
CA ALA A 198 -18.11 -20.19 0.63
C ALA A 198 -18.62 -21.07 1.78
#